data_AF-A0A3B3R9N2-F1
#
_entry.id   AF-A0A3B3R9N2-F1
#
_cell.length_a   1.000
_cell.length_b   1.000
_cell.length_c   1.000
_cell.angle_alpha   90.00
_cell.angle_beta   90.00
_cell.angle_gamma   90.00
#
_symmetry.space_group_name_H-M   'P 1'
#
loop_
_entity.id
_entity.type
_entity.pdbx_description
1 polymer ?
#
loop_
_entity_poly.entity_id
_entity_poly.type
_entity_poly.pdbx_seq_one_letter_code
_entity_poly.pdbx_strand_id
1 'polypeptide(L)'
;MIICTNKMDYPLGTQCQRCNLFSGRRWLHSWVSPHSSPASCPGLCQVAKVSSEKEQAALLCMKALASRGSLDALSQQMAYHPQYLESFLRTQNYVLHMDGPLPLQYRHYIAIMAAAQYRCTHLVSRHSAHFLRVGGDPLWLQGLQYAPARLRRLDHINKVLAHRPWLTAPSHIQDLLKMGEQCWSLAELVQAVVLLAHCHSLCSFVFGSGADRDSPANPWAPRGTPPGHRPCEVANGSGSARPPTFVPDWTSRRRVSLSGEMGVVRRPPHVSHLPCSFLQPPPPHTHTPTLCLALSPPDEEDEEVTCDTEPTRFVTDPEFRYQDFAPQEQDRFEIFRVQDYSWEDHGFSLANRLYSDIGYLLDERFRLVDALPSPRGPDLKRAIWNYIHCMLGIRYDDYDYGQVNRLLEREVKLYIKTVSCFPDATKNPPCSLPWTRLKPGEKVHINLLIMEARLQAELLYALRAITQYMIS
;
A
#
# COMPACT_ATOMS: atom_id res chain seq x y z
N MET A 1 4.40 -49.83 -8.36
CA MET A 1 3.38 -50.29 -9.32
C MET A 1 2.30 -50.95 -8.49
N ILE A 2 1.03 -50.54 -8.46
CA ILE A 2 0.13 -50.19 -9.56
C ILE A 2 -0.74 -48.99 -9.15
N ILE A 3 -1.03 -48.16 -10.16
CA ILE A 3 -1.83 -46.94 -10.15
C ILE A 3 -3.32 -47.32 -10.15
N CYS A 4 -4.14 -46.67 -9.33
CA CYS A 4 -5.60 -46.64 -9.53
C CYS A 4 -6.09 -45.18 -9.58
N THR A 5 -6.33 -44.73 -10.81
CA THR A 5 -7.09 -43.54 -11.19
C THR A 5 -8.58 -43.82 -11.03
N ASN A 6 -9.33 -42.98 -10.31
CA ASN A 6 -10.79 -42.97 -10.39
C ASN A 6 -11.27 -41.71 -11.10
N LYS A 7 -11.68 -41.90 -12.36
CA LYS A 7 -12.66 -41.07 -13.06
C LYS A 7 -14.06 -41.44 -12.56
N MET A 8 -14.92 -40.45 -12.40
CA MET A 8 -16.38 -40.59 -12.36
C MET A 8 -16.97 -39.49 -13.22
N ASP A 9 -17.90 -39.88 -14.08
CA ASP A 9 -18.44 -39.14 -15.22
C ASP A 9 -19.96 -38.90 -15.05
N TYR A 10 -20.42 -37.68 -15.39
CA TYR A 10 -21.76 -37.23 -15.87
C TYR A 10 -22.99 -37.15 -14.91
N PRO A 11 -23.99 -36.22 -15.15
CA PRO A 11 -24.54 -35.86 -16.46
C PRO A 11 -24.76 -34.36 -16.81
N LEU A 12 -24.85 -34.16 -18.13
CA LEU A 12 -25.27 -32.96 -18.84
C LEU A 12 -26.75 -32.63 -18.61
N GLY A 13 -27.05 -31.35 -18.34
CA GLY A 13 -28.39 -30.80 -18.29
C GLY A 13 -28.41 -29.32 -18.65
N THR A 14 -28.78 -29.04 -19.90
CA THR A 14 -29.39 -27.81 -20.47
C THR A 14 -28.70 -26.44 -20.29
N GLN A 15 -28.12 -26.01 -21.41
CA GLN A 15 -27.86 -24.66 -21.92
C GLN A 15 -28.54 -23.47 -21.21
N CYS A 16 -27.72 -22.48 -20.83
CA CYS A 16 -28.07 -21.07 -20.96
C CYS A 16 -26.90 -20.35 -21.66
N GLN A 17 -27.06 -20.06 -22.95
CA GLN A 17 -26.12 -19.24 -23.72
C GLN A 17 -26.24 -17.78 -23.27
N ARG A 18 -25.22 -17.26 -22.60
CA ARG A 18 -24.91 -15.82 -22.58
C ARG A 18 -23.39 -15.61 -22.60
N CYS A 19 -22.91 -15.38 -23.83
CA CYS A 19 -21.74 -14.62 -24.25
C CYS A 19 -20.49 -14.63 -23.34
N ASN A 20 -19.63 -15.64 -23.55
CA ASN A 20 -18.19 -15.51 -23.37
C ASN A 20 -17.60 -14.84 -24.63
N LEU A 21 -17.29 -13.56 -24.54
CA LEU A 21 -16.35 -12.88 -25.43
C LEU A 21 -15.50 -11.97 -24.56
N PHE A 22 -14.27 -12.38 -24.30
CA PHE A 22 -13.03 -11.58 -24.32
C PHE A 22 -11.94 -12.35 -23.57
N SER A 23 -11.29 -13.27 -24.28
CA SER A 23 -9.95 -13.75 -23.94
C SER A 23 -9.06 -13.62 -25.17
N GLY A 24 -7.95 -12.90 -25.00
CA GLY A 24 -6.72 -12.95 -25.80
C GLY A 24 -6.73 -12.42 -27.24
N ARG A 25 -6.15 -11.23 -27.47
CA ARG A 25 -5.32 -10.86 -28.65
C ARG A 25 -4.37 -9.72 -28.21
N ARG A 26 -3.05 -9.92 -28.06
CA ARG A 26 -1.97 -10.03 -29.06
C ARG A 26 -1.92 -8.86 -30.06
N TRP A 27 -0.85 -8.08 -29.93
CA TRP A 27 -0.43 -6.93 -30.74
C TRP A 27 -0.12 -7.31 -32.20
N LEU A 28 -0.65 -6.56 -33.19
CA LEU A 28 -0.06 -6.25 -34.51
C LEU A 28 -1.01 -5.34 -35.35
N HIS A 29 -0.41 -4.43 -36.13
CA HIS A 29 -1.03 -3.34 -36.90
C HIS A 29 -1.82 -3.77 -38.16
N SER A 30 -2.88 -3.03 -38.54
CA SER A 30 -3.02 -2.28 -39.82
C SER A 30 -4.48 -1.89 -40.12
N TRP A 31 -4.65 -0.69 -40.69
CA TRP A 31 -5.87 -0.05 -41.17
C TRP A 31 -6.43 -0.64 -42.47
N VAL A 32 -7.77 -0.71 -42.65
CA VAL A 32 -8.60 -0.27 -43.81
C VAL A 32 -10.07 -0.17 -43.37
N SER A 33 -10.78 0.87 -43.83
CA SER A 33 -12.13 1.35 -43.44
C SER A 33 -13.31 0.68 -44.22
N PRO A 34 -14.56 1.23 -44.26
CA PRO A 34 -15.70 0.65 -43.52
C PRO A 34 -16.92 0.33 -44.41
N HIS A 35 -17.74 -0.67 -44.08
CA HIS A 35 -19.18 -0.66 -44.42
C HIS A 35 -19.95 -1.75 -43.65
N SER A 36 -20.71 -1.35 -42.64
CA SER A 36 -22.05 -1.86 -42.31
C SER A 36 -22.53 -1.25 -41.00
N SER A 37 -23.60 -0.46 -41.06
CA SER A 37 -24.27 0.13 -39.89
C SER A 37 -24.95 -0.96 -39.05
N PRO A 38 -24.83 -0.95 -37.70
CA PRO A 38 -25.69 -1.76 -36.86
C PRO A 38 -26.89 -0.95 -36.35
N ALA A 39 -28.06 -1.56 -36.41
CA ALA A 39 -29.29 -1.07 -35.82
C ALA A 39 -29.14 -0.87 -34.31
N SER A 40 -29.57 0.30 -33.83
CA SER A 40 -29.42 0.77 -32.45
C SER A 40 -30.33 -0.01 -31.49
N CYS A 41 -29.73 -0.72 -30.52
CA CYS A 41 -30.42 -1.25 -29.35
C CYS A 41 -30.48 -0.17 -28.25
N PRO A 42 -31.68 0.31 -27.83
CA PRO A 42 -31.82 1.42 -26.87
C PRO A 42 -31.31 1.12 -25.45
N GLY A 43 -31.28 -0.16 -25.04
CA GLY A 43 -30.97 -0.56 -23.66
C GLY A 43 -29.48 -0.46 -23.29
N LEU A 44 -28.56 -0.72 -24.22
CA LEU A 44 -27.10 -0.61 -23.99
C LEU A 44 -26.64 0.85 -23.88
N CYS A 45 -27.27 1.75 -24.65
CA CYS A 45 -26.95 3.17 -24.61
C CYS A 45 -27.39 3.81 -23.29
N GLN A 46 -28.53 3.39 -22.72
CA GLN A 46 -29.00 3.90 -21.43
C GLN A 46 -28.14 3.41 -20.25
N VAL A 47 -27.73 2.13 -20.22
CA VAL A 47 -26.85 1.61 -19.15
C VAL A 47 -25.46 2.26 -19.20
N ALA A 48 -24.89 2.45 -20.39
CA ALA A 48 -23.62 3.15 -20.55
C ALA A 48 -23.73 4.63 -20.15
N LYS A 49 -24.84 5.29 -20.47
CA LYS A 49 -25.09 6.70 -20.12
C LYS A 49 -25.28 6.90 -18.62
N VAL A 50 -25.97 5.99 -17.93
CA VAL A 50 -26.13 6.02 -16.46
C VAL A 50 -24.81 5.71 -15.73
N SER A 51 -23.97 4.81 -16.27
CA SER A 51 -22.60 4.59 -15.75
C SER A 51 -21.74 5.85 -15.91
N SER A 52 -21.77 6.45 -17.10
CA SER A 52 -21.03 7.68 -17.40
C SER A 52 -21.48 8.87 -16.56
N GLU A 53 -22.78 9.03 -16.30
CA GLU A 53 -23.32 10.10 -15.47
C GLU A 53 -22.98 9.90 -13.97
N LYS A 54 -22.98 8.65 -13.48
CA LYS A 54 -22.54 8.31 -12.12
C LYS A 54 -21.04 8.55 -11.93
N GLU A 55 -20.21 8.15 -12.88
CA GLU A 55 -18.77 8.42 -12.89
C GLU A 55 -18.48 9.92 -12.94
N GLN A 56 -19.26 10.67 -13.72
CA GLN A 56 -19.13 12.13 -13.81
C GLN A 56 -19.57 12.84 -12.52
N ALA A 57 -20.61 12.35 -11.84
CA ALA A 57 -21.04 12.85 -10.54
C ALA A 57 -20.01 12.56 -9.43
N ALA A 58 -19.45 11.34 -9.40
CA ALA A 58 -18.38 10.97 -8.46
C ALA A 58 -17.12 11.82 -8.68
N LEU A 59 -16.74 12.02 -9.95
CA LEU A 59 -15.66 12.90 -10.38
C LEU A 59 -15.86 14.35 -9.91
N LEU A 60 -17.07 14.90 -10.05
CA LEU A 60 -17.41 16.26 -9.61
C LEU A 60 -17.41 16.36 -8.07
N CYS A 61 -17.92 15.35 -7.37
CA CYS A 61 -17.90 15.29 -5.91
C CYS A 61 -16.46 15.28 -5.37
N MET A 62 -15.58 14.42 -5.91
CA MET A 62 -14.18 14.38 -5.50
C MET A 62 -13.43 15.68 -5.80
N LYS A 63 -13.70 16.32 -6.95
CA LYS A 63 -13.14 17.65 -7.26
C LYS A 63 -13.61 18.71 -6.27
N ALA A 64 -14.87 18.65 -5.85
CA ALA A 64 -15.43 19.57 -4.85
C ALA A 64 -14.89 19.31 -3.43
N LEU A 65 -14.65 18.05 -3.05
CA LEU A 65 -14.03 17.71 -1.76
C LEU A 65 -12.56 18.15 -1.71
N ALA A 66 -11.82 17.94 -2.81
CA ALA A 66 -10.45 18.40 -2.95
C ALA A 66 -10.33 19.93 -2.88
N SER A 67 -11.26 20.67 -3.51
CA SER A 67 -11.25 22.14 -3.49
C SER A 67 -11.68 22.74 -2.15
N ARG A 68 -12.37 21.97 -1.30
CA ARG A 68 -12.82 22.39 0.04
C ARG A 68 -11.84 22.06 1.16
N GLY A 69 -10.70 21.42 0.86
CA GLY A 69 -9.70 21.04 1.87
C GLY A 69 -10.14 19.91 2.82
N SER A 70 -11.26 19.24 2.52
CA SER A 70 -11.80 18.12 3.31
C SER A 70 -11.04 16.80 3.12
N LEU A 71 -10.06 16.79 2.21
CA LEU A 71 -9.20 15.64 1.93
C LEU A 71 -7.83 15.89 2.56
N ASP A 72 -7.23 14.84 3.10
CA ASP A 72 -5.85 14.90 3.59
C ASP A 72 -4.87 15.24 2.44
N ALA A 73 -3.69 15.75 2.79
CA ALA A 73 -2.71 16.24 1.82
C ALA A 73 -2.35 15.21 0.73
N LEU A 74 -2.30 13.91 1.06
CA LEU A 74 -2.01 12.85 0.08
C LEU A 74 -3.17 12.64 -0.90
N SER A 75 -4.41 12.62 -0.39
CA SER A 75 -5.60 12.53 -1.23
C SER A 75 -5.75 13.73 -2.16
N GLN A 76 -5.36 14.93 -1.72
CA GLN A 76 -5.31 16.12 -2.58
C GLN A 76 -4.32 15.95 -3.75
N GLN A 77 -3.16 15.31 -3.53
CA GLN A 77 -2.23 14.99 -4.61
C GLN A 77 -2.80 13.93 -5.56
N MET A 78 -3.46 12.90 -5.05
CA MET A 78 -4.10 11.90 -5.91
C MET A 78 -5.30 12.47 -6.69
N ALA A 79 -5.91 13.57 -6.24
CA ALA A 79 -7.05 14.23 -6.89
C ALA A 79 -6.73 14.82 -8.28
N TYR A 80 -5.47 14.89 -8.71
CA TYR A 80 -5.14 15.14 -10.12
C TYR A 80 -5.69 14.04 -11.04
N HIS A 81 -5.92 12.83 -10.52
CA HIS A 81 -6.48 11.67 -11.22
C HIS A 81 -7.67 11.10 -10.44
N PRO A 82 -8.87 11.70 -10.53
CA PRO A 82 -9.94 11.41 -9.57
C PRO A 82 -10.49 9.98 -9.63
N GLN A 83 -10.62 9.38 -10.82
CA GLN A 83 -11.05 7.99 -10.94
C GLN A 83 -10.10 7.04 -10.20
N TYR A 84 -8.80 7.32 -10.29
CA TYR A 84 -7.79 6.60 -9.53
C TYR A 84 -7.94 6.85 -8.02
N LEU A 85 -8.10 8.11 -7.59
CA LEU A 85 -8.33 8.47 -6.18
C LEU A 85 -9.53 7.72 -5.60
N GLU A 86 -10.65 7.62 -6.33
CA GLU A 86 -11.82 6.89 -5.88
C GLU A 86 -11.52 5.41 -5.59
N SER A 87 -10.87 4.74 -6.54
CA SER A 87 -10.50 3.33 -6.41
C SER A 87 -9.46 3.12 -5.30
N PHE A 88 -8.52 4.05 -5.14
CA PHE A 88 -7.56 4.06 -4.04
C PHE A 88 -8.27 4.17 -2.68
N LEU A 89 -9.15 5.16 -2.49
CA LEU A 89 -9.89 5.35 -1.24
C LEU A 89 -10.81 4.18 -0.93
N ARG A 90 -11.47 3.61 -1.95
CA ARG A 90 -12.30 2.42 -1.82
C ARG A 90 -11.49 1.23 -1.32
N THR A 91 -10.33 0.99 -1.92
CA THR A 91 -9.42 -0.10 -1.50
C THR A 91 -8.87 0.15 -0.10
N GLN A 92 -8.45 1.37 0.21
CA GLN A 92 -7.93 1.75 1.53
C GLN A 92 -9.00 1.56 2.61
N ASN A 93 -10.24 1.98 2.35
CA ASN A 93 -11.36 1.78 3.27
C ASN A 93 -11.69 0.30 3.49
N TYR A 94 -11.69 -0.48 2.40
CA TYR A 94 -11.93 -1.92 2.45
C TYR A 94 -10.91 -2.64 3.34
N VAL A 95 -9.63 -2.34 3.15
CA VAL A 95 -8.55 -3.02 3.86
C VAL A 95 -8.46 -2.56 5.33
N LEU A 96 -8.65 -1.27 5.62
CA LEU A 96 -8.42 -0.71 6.96
C LEU A 96 -9.66 -0.65 7.86
N HIS A 97 -10.86 -0.46 7.33
CA HIS A 97 -12.05 -0.12 8.15
C HIS A 97 -13.22 -1.09 8.00
N MET A 98 -13.38 -1.75 6.85
CA MET A 98 -14.48 -2.70 6.64
C MET A 98 -14.28 -4.01 7.40
N ASP A 99 -15.33 -4.80 7.56
CA ASP A 99 -15.22 -6.14 8.14
C ASP A 99 -14.26 -7.02 7.32
N GLY A 100 -13.51 -7.87 8.02
CA GLY A 100 -12.48 -8.70 7.40
C GLY A 100 -11.78 -9.62 8.41
N PRO A 101 -10.85 -10.47 7.94
CA PRO A 101 -10.21 -11.50 8.77
C PRO A 101 -9.54 -10.98 10.05
N LEU A 102 -8.92 -9.79 10.01
CA LEU A 102 -8.18 -9.20 11.12
C LEU A 102 -9.01 -8.17 11.90
N PRO A 103 -8.85 -8.09 13.23
CA PRO A 103 -9.38 -6.99 14.04
C PRO A 103 -8.79 -5.62 13.65
N LEU A 104 -9.58 -4.54 13.74
CA LEU A 104 -9.17 -3.20 13.29
C LEU A 104 -7.86 -2.70 13.90
N GLN A 105 -7.67 -2.92 15.20
CA GLN A 105 -6.44 -2.55 15.90
C GLN A 105 -5.21 -3.31 15.38
N TYR A 106 -5.37 -4.57 14.94
CA TYR A 106 -4.28 -5.30 14.29
C TYR A 106 -3.94 -4.67 12.94
N ARG A 107 -4.94 -4.26 12.16
CA ARG A 107 -4.71 -3.66 10.84
C ARG A 107 -3.93 -2.37 10.91
N HIS A 108 -4.31 -1.47 11.82
CA HIS A 108 -3.57 -0.23 12.02
C HIS A 108 -2.19 -0.47 12.62
N TYR A 109 -2.01 -1.45 13.52
CA TYR A 109 -0.68 -1.79 14.03
C TYR A 109 0.24 -2.38 12.94
N ILE A 110 -0.28 -3.24 12.05
CA ILE A 110 0.45 -3.74 10.89
C ILE A 110 0.85 -2.58 9.96
N ALA A 111 -0.04 -1.61 9.76
CA ALA A 111 0.26 -0.41 8.97
C ALA A 111 1.39 0.43 9.60
N ILE A 112 1.42 0.57 10.93
CA ILE A 112 2.52 1.19 11.67
C ILE A 112 3.83 0.43 11.42
N MET A 113 3.83 -0.89 11.59
CA MET A 113 5.01 -1.73 11.36
C MET A 113 5.55 -1.62 9.93
N ALA A 114 4.66 -1.56 8.94
CA ALA A 114 5.03 -1.41 7.54
C ALA A 114 5.62 -0.01 7.25
N ALA A 115 4.97 1.05 7.71
CA ALA A 115 5.46 2.42 7.52
C ALA A 115 6.80 2.67 8.24
N ALA A 116 7.00 2.02 9.39
CA ALA A 116 8.22 2.10 10.16
C ALA A 116 9.45 1.52 9.44
N GLN A 117 9.27 0.55 8.53
CA GLN A 117 10.34 0.04 7.68
C GLN A 117 11.04 1.14 6.88
N TYR A 118 10.34 2.24 6.59
CA TYR A 118 10.81 3.39 5.81
C TYR A 118 11.00 4.66 6.64
N ARG A 119 10.85 4.55 7.98
CA ARG A 119 10.83 5.72 8.87
C ARG A 119 9.82 6.79 8.41
N CYS A 120 8.69 6.36 7.83
CA CYS A 120 7.65 7.28 7.36
C CYS A 120 6.83 7.77 8.56
N THR A 121 7.31 8.84 9.20
CA THR A 121 6.70 9.50 10.36
C THR A 121 5.23 9.84 10.13
N HIS A 122 4.92 10.43 8.97
CA HIS A 122 3.54 10.76 8.57
C HIS A 122 2.56 9.59 8.70
N LEU A 123 2.89 8.43 8.11
CA LEU A 123 2.03 7.26 8.15
C LEU A 123 2.06 6.56 9.52
N VAL A 124 3.21 6.55 10.20
CA VAL A 124 3.32 6.02 11.58
C VAL A 124 2.41 6.81 12.52
N SER A 125 2.46 8.15 12.50
CA SER A 125 1.62 9.01 13.34
C SER A 125 0.15 8.86 12.99
N ARG A 126 -0.21 8.88 11.69
CA ARG A 126 -1.59 8.69 11.24
C ARG A 126 -2.18 7.35 11.70
N HIS A 127 -1.46 6.24 11.48
CA HIS A 127 -1.96 4.93 11.89
C HIS A 127 -1.89 4.72 13.41
N SER A 128 -1.00 5.40 14.13
CA SER A 128 -1.00 5.42 15.62
C SER A 128 -2.28 6.09 16.15
N ALA A 129 -2.69 7.22 15.59
CA ALA A 129 -3.94 7.89 15.96
C ALA A 129 -5.16 7.00 15.67
N HIS A 130 -5.23 6.39 14.48
CA HIS A 130 -6.31 5.44 14.16
C HIS A 130 -6.32 4.21 15.06
N PHE A 131 -5.14 3.65 15.37
CA PHE A 131 -5.01 2.51 16.27
C PHE A 131 -5.62 2.80 17.65
N LEU A 132 -5.35 3.98 18.23
CA LEU A 132 -5.93 4.41 19.49
C LEU A 132 -7.45 4.65 19.37
N ARG A 133 -7.91 5.28 18.28
CA ARG A 133 -9.35 5.53 18.05
C ARG A 133 -10.18 4.25 17.98
N VAL A 134 -9.63 3.17 17.41
CA VAL A 134 -10.32 1.86 17.36
C VAL A 134 -10.14 1.02 18.63
N GLY A 135 -9.63 1.60 19.72
CA GLY A 135 -9.46 0.94 21.02
C GLY A 135 -8.21 0.05 21.12
N GLY A 136 -7.17 0.33 20.34
CA GLY A 136 -5.88 -0.33 20.45
C GLY A 136 -5.18 -0.04 21.79
N ASP A 137 -4.49 -1.03 22.34
CA ASP A 137 -3.75 -0.91 23.60
C ASP A 137 -2.55 0.04 23.44
N PRO A 138 -2.52 1.19 24.13
CA PRO A 138 -1.44 2.18 24.03
C PRO A 138 -0.05 1.60 24.36
N LEU A 139 0.02 0.49 25.12
CA LEU A 139 1.27 -0.16 25.43
C LEU A 139 1.98 -0.66 24.17
N TRP A 140 1.25 -1.03 23.12
CA TRP A 140 1.86 -1.51 21.87
C TRP A 140 2.62 -0.40 21.13
N LEU A 141 2.23 0.86 21.34
CA LEU A 141 2.91 2.04 20.75
C LEU A 141 4.23 2.37 21.45
N GLN A 142 4.55 1.71 22.58
CA GLN A 142 5.86 1.79 23.22
C GLN A 142 6.94 1.01 22.45
N GLY A 143 6.55 0.14 21.51
CA GLY A 143 7.46 -0.59 20.63
C GLY A 143 7.01 -2.01 20.32
N LEU A 144 7.63 -2.61 19.31
CA LEU A 144 7.29 -3.93 18.79
C LEU A 144 7.34 -5.01 19.88
N GLN A 145 8.24 -4.88 20.86
CA GLN A 145 8.38 -5.81 21.98
C GLN A 145 7.12 -5.93 22.85
N TYR A 146 6.28 -4.90 22.87
CA TYR A 146 5.04 -4.87 23.65
C TYR A 146 3.83 -5.42 22.88
N ALA A 147 3.97 -5.66 21.57
CA ALA A 147 2.92 -6.24 20.75
C ALA A 147 2.76 -7.75 20.97
N PRO A 148 1.56 -8.30 20.70
CA PRO A 148 1.31 -9.73 20.67
C PRO A 148 2.36 -10.49 19.86
N ALA A 149 2.75 -11.69 20.34
CA ALA A 149 3.77 -12.51 19.69
C ALA A 149 3.48 -12.78 18.21
N ARG A 150 2.19 -12.87 17.84
CA ARG A 150 1.72 -13.02 16.47
C ARG A 150 2.14 -11.87 15.55
N LEU A 151 2.01 -10.63 16.02
CA LEU A 151 2.43 -9.42 15.29
C LEU A 151 3.95 -9.31 15.24
N ARG A 152 4.64 -9.63 16.35
CA ARG A 152 6.12 -9.67 16.37
C ARG A 152 6.71 -10.63 15.34
N ARG A 153 6.11 -11.81 15.16
CA ARG A 153 6.54 -12.79 14.14
C ARG A 153 6.35 -12.29 12.71
N LEU A 154 5.35 -11.43 12.47
CA LEU A 154 5.08 -10.84 11.16
C LEU A 154 6.23 -9.92 10.70
N ASP A 155 7.00 -9.37 11.63
CA ASP A 155 8.07 -8.43 11.29
C ASP A 155 9.16 -9.04 10.40
N HIS A 156 9.38 -10.35 10.49
CA HIS A 156 10.36 -11.02 9.63
C HIS A 156 9.97 -10.94 8.15
N ILE A 157 8.73 -11.27 7.80
CA ILE A 157 8.26 -11.15 6.42
C ILE A 157 8.06 -9.68 6.03
N ASN A 158 7.68 -8.80 6.98
CA ASN A 158 7.55 -7.36 6.78
C ASN A 158 8.84 -6.75 6.21
N LYS A 159 9.98 -6.92 6.88
CA LYS A 159 11.26 -6.37 6.41
C LYS A 159 11.72 -6.98 5.08
N VAL A 160 11.42 -8.26 4.85
CA VAL A 160 11.75 -8.95 3.59
C VAL A 160 10.94 -8.35 2.44
N LEU A 161 9.61 -8.23 2.59
CA LEU A 161 8.74 -7.63 1.57
C LEU A 161 9.12 -6.18 1.28
N ALA A 162 9.41 -5.40 2.32
CA ALA A 162 9.80 -4.01 2.20
C ALA A 162 11.07 -3.83 1.34
N HIS A 163 12.12 -4.57 1.67
CA HIS A 163 13.47 -4.23 1.17
C HIS A 163 14.00 -5.21 0.13
N ARG A 164 13.65 -6.50 0.21
CA ARG A 164 14.19 -7.58 -0.65
C ARG A 164 13.12 -8.64 -0.89
N PRO A 165 12.02 -8.29 -1.58
CA PRO A 165 10.86 -9.20 -1.71
C PRO A 165 11.21 -10.51 -2.40
N TRP A 166 12.29 -10.57 -3.19
CA TRP A 166 12.83 -11.80 -3.78
C TRP A 166 13.31 -12.86 -2.79
N LEU A 167 13.59 -12.49 -1.54
CA LEU A 167 13.92 -13.44 -0.48
C LEU A 167 12.69 -14.08 0.16
N THR A 168 11.48 -13.66 -0.22
CA THR A 168 10.24 -14.27 0.29
C THR A 168 10.18 -15.74 -0.12
N ALA A 169 10.02 -16.60 0.88
CA ALA A 169 10.15 -18.05 0.74
C ALA A 169 9.06 -18.78 1.52
N PRO A 170 8.71 -20.04 1.17
CA PRO A 170 7.67 -20.82 1.85
C PRO A 170 7.93 -20.99 3.35
N SER A 171 9.19 -20.99 3.79
CA SER A 171 9.57 -21.06 5.21
C SER A 171 9.00 -19.88 6.02
N HIS A 172 8.99 -18.67 5.46
CA HIS A 172 8.38 -17.50 6.10
C HIS A 172 6.88 -17.71 6.32
N ILE A 173 6.20 -18.34 5.36
CA ILE A 173 4.76 -18.65 5.44
C ILE A 173 4.52 -19.74 6.48
N GLN A 174 5.33 -20.80 6.45
CA GLN A 174 5.28 -21.89 7.43
C GLN A 174 5.46 -21.36 8.85
N ASP A 175 6.41 -20.44 9.10
CA ASP A 175 6.66 -19.88 10.43
C ASP A 175 5.47 -19.11 11.02
N LEU A 176 4.65 -18.49 10.16
CA LEU A 176 3.44 -17.75 10.55
C LEU A 176 2.24 -18.67 10.74
N LEU A 177 2.14 -19.74 9.96
CA LEU A 177 1.05 -20.72 10.00
C LEU A 177 1.32 -21.91 10.95
N LYS A 178 2.53 -22.01 11.52
CA LYS A 178 2.91 -23.04 12.49
C LYS A 178 1.87 -23.15 13.60
N MET A 179 1.40 -24.38 13.83
CA MET A 179 0.39 -24.68 14.84
C MET A 179 0.90 -24.37 16.25
N GLY A 180 0.10 -23.63 17.00
CA GLY A 180 0.41 -23.17 18.35
C GLY A 180 -0.54 -22.04 18.77
N GLU A 181 -0.36 -21.52 19.97
CA GLU A 181 -1.10 -20.34 20.41
C GLU A 181 -0.79 -19.15 19.48
N GLN A 182 -1.83 -18.37 19.15
CA GLN A 182 -1.69 -17.15 18.35
C GLN A 182 -1.18 -17.38 16.91
N CYS A 183 -1.56 -18.50 16.26
CA CYS A 183 -1.23 -18.80 14.86
C CYS A 183 -2.02 -17.92 13.87
N TRP A 184 -1.46 -17.71 12.67
CA TRP A 184 -2.17 -17.07 11.58
C TRP A 184 -3.03 -18.07 10.80
N SER A 185 -4.22 -17.67 10.36
CA SER A 185 -4.90 -18.33 9.24
C SER A 185 -4.40 -17.77 7.90
N LEU A 186 -4.63 -18.52 6.81
CA LEU A 186 -4.31 -18.05 5.46
C LEU A 186 -5.03 -16.75 5.10
N ALA A 187 -6.30 -16.60 5.47
CA ALA A 187 -7.09 -15.40 5.19
C ALA A 187 -6.53 -14.16 5.91
N GLU A 188 -6.23 -14.30 7.20
CA GLU A 188 -5.59 -13.23 7.97
C GLU A 188 -4.20 -12.89 7.44
N LEU A 189 -3.41 -13.89 7.02
CA LEU A 189 -2.09 -13.66 6.43
C LEU A 189 -2.18 -12.92 5.10
N VAL A 190 -3.12 -13.28 4.22
CA VAL A 190 -3.36 -12.57 2.95
C VAL A 190 -3.74 -11.12 3.21
N GLN A 191 -4.65 -10.85 4.16
CA GLN A 191 -4.99 -9.47 4.52
C GLN A 191 -3.77 -8.72 5.09
N ALA A 192 -2.94 -9.37 5.91
CA ALA A 192 -1.73 -8.76 6.45
C ALA A 192 -0.71 -8.42 5.37
N VAL A 193 -0.42 -9.31 4.42
CA VAL A 193 0.54 -8.99 3.34
C VAL A 193 0.01 -7.91 2.39
N VAL A 194 -1.31 -7.84 2.18
CA VAL A 194 -1.95 -6.72 1.47
C VAL A 194 -1.75 -5.41 2.24
N LEU A 195 -1.96 -5.38 3.55
CA LEU A 195 -1.71 -4.20 4.40
C LEU A 195 -0.25 -3.76 4.36
N LEU A 196 0.69 -4.69 4.51
CA LEU A 196 2.13 -4.43 4.46
C LEU A 196 2.51 -3.78 3.12
N ALA A 197 2.19 -4.44 2.00
CA ALA A 197 2.52 -3.95 0.67
C ALA A 197 1.80 -2.63 0.34
N HIS A 198 0.55 -2.46 0.78
CA HIS A 198 -0.20 -1.20 0.63
C HIS A 198 0.53 -0.05 1.36
N CYS A 199 0.96 -0.25 2.60
CA CYS A 199 1.64 0.80 3.36
C CYS A 199 3.06 1.06 2.84
N HIS A 200 3.79 0.03 2.38
CA HIS A 200 5.11 0.19 1.76
C HIS A 200 5.07 1.02 0.48
N SER A 201 4.12 0.69 -0.39
CA SER A 201 3.88 1.43 -1.62
C SER A 201 3.41 2.86 -1.31
N LEU A 202 2.51 3.05 -0.33
CA LEU A 202 2.06 4.38 0.09
C LEU A 202 3.21 5.22 0.66
N CYS A 203 4.15 4.64 1.41
CA CYS A 203 5.38 5.33 1.83
C CYS A 203 6.09 5.94 0.61
N SER A 204 6.30 5.12 -0.43
CA SER A 204 6.91 5.57 -1.70
C SER A 204 6.17 6.79 -2.28
N PHE A 205 4.84 6.80 -2.24
CA PHE A 205 4.05 7.95 -2.68
C PHE A 205 4.19 9.19 -1.76
N VAL A 206 4.23 9.02 -0.44
CA VAL A 206 4.45 10.10 0.54
C VAL A 206 5.78 10.81 0.26
N PHE A 207 6.87 10.03 0.12
CA PHE A 207 8.20 10.59 -0.15
C PHE A 207 8.29 11.21 -1.55
N GLY A 208 7.72 10.57 -2.56
CA GLY A 208 7.69 11.10 -3.94
C GLY A 208 6.83 12.35 -4.10
N SER A 209 5.83 12.54 -3.25
CA SER A 209 4.94 13.71 -3.26
C SER A 209 5.48 14.88 -2.43
N GLY A 210 6.48 14.66 -1.58
CA GLY A 210 7.05 15.67 -0.70
C GLY A 210 6.11 16.08 0.44
N ALA A 211 5.21 15.20 0.88
CA ALA A 211 4.28 15.48 1.98
C ALA A 211 4.98 15.54 3.35
N ASP A 212 6.20 15.02 3.48
CA ASP A 212 7.03 15.12 4.71
C ASP A 212 7.67 16.52 4.90
N ARG A 213 7.19 17.52 4.17
CA ARG A 213 7.66 18.91 4.25
C ARG A 213 7.01 19.73 5.36
N ASP A 214 5.93 19.21 5.96
CA ASP A 214 5.09 19.95 6.89
C ASP A 214 5.30 19.58 8.37
N SER A 215 6.31 18.76 8.71
CA SER A 215 6.79 18.72 10.09
C SER A 215 7.40 20.09 10.41
N PRO A 216 6.89 20.85 11.41
CA PRO A 216 7.36 22.19 11.66
C PRO A 216 8.84 22.14 12.00
N ALA A 217 9.68 22.54 11.04
CA ALA A 217 11.05 22.91 11.29
C ALA A 217 11.05 23.92 12.44
N ASN A 218 11.71 23.53 13.54
CA ASN A 218 12.04 24.29 14.72
C ASN A 218 11.87 25.83 14.55
N PRO A 219 11.01 26.53 15.33
CA PRO A 219 10.71 27.96 15.18
C PRO A 219 11.90 28.93 15.36
N TRP A 220 13.12 28.43 15.58
CA TRP A 220 14.30 29.25 15.87
C TRP A 220 15.28 29.42 14.70
N ALA A 221 14.82 29.37 13.44
CA ALA A 221 15.67 29.84 12.35
C ALA A 221 15.64 31.38 12.32
N PRO A 222 16.76 32.10 12.58
CA PRO A 222 16.77 33.55 12.49
C PRO A 222 16.52 33.97 11.05
N ARG A 223 15.52 34.82 10.83
CA ARG A 223 15.27 35.46 9.55
C ARG A 223 16.48 36.28 9.11
N GLY A 224 16.96 36.02 7.88
CA GLY A 224 17.57 37.03 7.01
C GLY A 224 18.95 36.71 6.47
N THR A 225 19.07 36.49 5.15
CA THR A 225 19.67 37.45 4.18
C THR A 225 19.70 36.85 2.75
N PRO A 226 19.64 37.66 1.67
CA PRO A 226 19.69 37.17 0.29
C PRO A 226 21.12 36.81 -0.18
N PRO A 227 21.28 36.04 -1.27
CA PRO A 227 22.55 35.39 -1.59
C PRO A 227 23.57 36.37 -2.18
N GLY A 228 24.62 36.66 -1.42
CA GLY A 228 25.85 37.29 -1.89
C GLY A 228 26.88 36.24 -2.34
N HIS A 229 27.45 36.46 -3.51
CA HIS A 229 28.48 35.66 -4.17
C HIS A 229 29.74 35.36 -3.32
N ARG A 230 30.13 34.07 -3.31
CA ARG A 230 31.52 33.51 -3.39
C ARG A 230 32.55 33.85 -2.28
N PRO A 231 33.73 33.18 -2.26
CA PRO A 231 34.04 31.76 -2.46
C PRO A 231 34.96 31.19 -1.35
N CYS A 232 35.22 29.89 -1.43
CA CYS A 232 36.10 29.08 -0.58
C CYS A 232 37.50 29.70 -0.33
N GLU A 233 37.98 29.61 0.91
CA GLU A 233 39.42 29.55 1.21
C GLU A 233 39.73 28.49 2.29
N VAL A 234 40.96 28.01 2.19
CA VAL A 234 41.46 26.73 2.67
C VAL A 234 42.43 26.94 3.83
N ALA A 235 42.38 25.99 4.77
CA ALA A 235 43.46 25.47 5.62
C ALA A 235 43.94 26.22 6.89
N ASN A 236 44.06 25.34 7.91
CA ASN A 236 45.11 25.18 8.92
C ASN A 236 45.11 26.06 10.17
N GLY A 237 45.16 25.38 11.32
CA GLY A 237 45.60 25.96 12.58
C GLY A 237 45.14 25.18 13.80
N SER A 238 45.93 24.18 14.19
CA SER A 238 45.90 23.43 15.44
C SER A 238 45.72 24.29 16.71
N GLY A 239 45.02 23.77 17.72
CA GLY A 239 45.02 24.34 19.07
C GLY A 239 44.23 23.52 20.09
N SER A 240 44.96 22.72 20.87
CA SER A 240 44.52 22.03 22.09
C SER A 240 43.78 22.94 23.08
N ALA A 241 42.70 22.45 23.70
CA ALA A 241 42.50 22.46 25.17
C ALA A 241 41.13 21.88 25.55
N ARG A 242 41.13 21.02 26.57
CA ARG A 242 39.97 20.41 27.22
C ARG A 242 39.70 21.14 28.56
N PRO A 243 38.66 20.76 29.33
CA PRO A 243 37.45 21.51 29.66
C PRO A 243 37.54 22.27 31.01
N PRO A 244 36.41 22.80 31.52
CA PRO A 244 36.04 22.30 32.84
C PRO A 244 34.54 22.00 33.03
N THR A 245 34.32 20.94 33.79
CA THR A 245 33.16 20.61 34.60
C THR A 245 32.74 21.74 35.53
N PHE A 246 31.44 21.98 35.65
CA PHE A 246 30.84 22.55 36.85
C PHE A 246 29.43 21.99 37.07
N VAL A 247 29.26 21.28 38.18
CA VAL A 247 27.99 21.02 38.87
C VAL A 247 28.11 21.80 40.19
N PRO A 248 27.08 22.52 40.64
CA PRO A 248 26.30 22.07 41.82
C PRO A 248 24.79 22.39 41.65
N ASP A 249 23.88 21.46 41.95
CA ASP A 249 23.41 21.09 43.30
C ASP A 249 22.57 22.19 43.99
N TRP A 250 21.28 21.90 44.18
CA TRP A 250 20.52 22.05 45.43
C TRP A 250 19.05 21.61 45.17
N THR A 251 18.62 20.45 45.67
CA THR A 251 17.88 20.24 46.93
C THR A 251 16.67 21.16 47.19
N SER A 252 15.44 20.62 47.10
CA SER A 252 14.58 20.48 48.30
C SER A 252 13.18 19.89 48.04
N ARG A 253 12.96 18.75 48.72
CA ARG A 253 11.82 18.37 49.60
C ARG A 253 10.38 18.46 49.05
N ARG A 254 9.78 17.29 48.80
CA ARG A 254 8.88 16.51 49.69
C ARG A 254 7.50 17.15 49.95
N ARG A 255 6.44 16.45 49.53
CA ARG A 255 5.53 15.77 50.46
C ARG A 255 4.76 14.63 49.76
N VAL A 256 4.86 13.44 50.34
CA VAL A 256 4.01 12.25 50.11
C VAL A 256 2.80 12.36 51.04
N SER A 257 1.63 11.90 50.61
CA SER A 257 0.77 11.03 51.43
C SER A 257 -0.33 10.37 50.59
N LEU A 258 -0.49 9.07 50.86
CA LEU A 258 -1.41 8.09 50.30
C LEU A 258 -2.72 8.04 51.09
N SER A 259 -3.81 7.70 50.39
CA SER A 259 -4.99 6.93 50.85
C SER A 259 -5.92 6.83 49.64
N GLY A 260 -6.38 5.69 49.12
CA GLY A 260 -6.78 4.46 49.77
C GLY A 260 -8.31 4.38 49.72
N GLU A 261 -8.84 3.37 49.00
CA GLU A 261 -10.09 2.62 49.24
C GLU A 261 -10.97 2.28 48.01
N MET A 262 -11.53 1.07 48.14
CA MET A 262 -12.26 0.26 47.17
C MET A 262 -13.73 0.65 46.99
N GLY A 263 -14.33 0.20 45.87
CA GLY A 263 -15.79 0.10 45.70
C GLY A 263 -16.16 -0.95 44.65
N VAL A 264 -17.05 -1.87 45.00
CA VAL A 264 -17.42 -3.13 44.33
C VAL A 264 -18.87 -3.06 43.81
N VAL A 265 -19.09 -3.51 42.55
CA VAL A 265 -20.25 -4.21 41.94
C VAL A 265 -21.66 -3.56 41.88
N ARG A 266 -22.27 -3.55 40.67
CA ARG A 266 -23.57 -4.22 40.34
C ARG A 266 -24.03 -4.02 38.86
N ARG A 267 -24.28 -5.15 38.16
CA ARG A 267 -25.28 -5.38 37.05
C ARG A 267 -26.68 -5.64 37.69
N PRO A 268 -27.88 -5.67 37.02
CA PRO A 268 -28.26 -6.41 35.77
C PRO A 268 -29.51 -5.75 35.02
N PRO A 269 -30.44 -6.42 34.27
CA PRO A 269 -30.53 -7.78 33.71
C PRO A 269 -30.98 -7.91 32.21
N HIS A 270 -30.99 -9.17 31.76
CA HIS A 270 -31.48 -9.74 30.50
C HIS A 270 -33.01 -9.69 30.28
N VAL A 271 -33.44 -9.79 29.01
CA VAL A 271 -34.70 -10.42 28.59
C VAL A 271 -34.45 -11.32 27.36
N SER A 272 -35.07 -12.50 27.36
CA SER A 272 -34.99 -13.58 26.37
C SER A 272 -36.36 -13.85 25.71
N HIS A 273 -36.32 -14.59 24.57
CA HIS A 273 -37.37 -15.41 23.90
C HIS A 273 -37.99 -14.92 22.55
N LEU A 274 -37.46 -15.47 21.42
CA LEU A 274 -38.06 -16.27 20.29
C LEU A 274 -39.55 -16.08 19.87
N PRO A 275 -39.99 -16.39 18.60
CA PRO A 275 -39.52 -17.48 17.72
C PRO A 275 -39.43 -17.23 16.19
N CYS A 276 -38.83 -18.21 15.49
CA CYS A 276 -38.83 -18.39 14.03
C CYS A 276 -40.21 -18.77 13.45
N SER A 277 -40.54 -18.24 12.26
CA SER A 277 -41.29 -18.98 11.21
C SER A 277 -41.14 -18.36 9.81
N PHE A 278 -40.61 -19.18 8.89
CA PHE A 278 -40.76 -19.28 7.43
C PHE A 278 -41.41 -18.12 6.63
N LEU A 279 -40.71 -17.62 5.60
CA LEU A 279 -41.01 -17.84 4.16
C LEU A 279 -40.13 -16.96 3.23
N GLN A 280 -39.57 -17.61 2.20
CA GLN A 280 -38.98 -17.11 0.93
C GLN A 280 -37.51 -16.60 0.89
N PRO A 281 -36.72 -17.05 -0.11
CA PRO A 281 -35.38 -16.53 -0.39
C PRO A 281 -35.45 -15.17 -1.12
N PRO A 282 -34.57 -14.20 -0.80
CA PRO A 282 -34.56 -12.93 -1.51
C PRO A 282 -33.94 -13.07 -2.91
N PRO A 283 -34.36 -12.24 -3.89
CA PRO A 283 -33.79 -12.23 -5.24
C PRO A 283 -32.34 -11.71 -5.23
N PRO A 284 -31.54 -11.98 -6.29
CA PRO A 284 -30.16 -11.52 -6.35
C PRO A 284 -30.11 -10.00 -6.38
N HIS A 285 -29.59 -9.39 -5.31
CA HIS A 285 -29.40 -7.96 -5.22
C HIS A 285 -28.31 -7.50 -6.18
N THR A 286 -28.70 -7.09 -7.40
CA THR A 286 -27.95 -6.10 -8.18
C THR A 286 -28.25 -4.71 -7.62
N HIS A 287 -27.75 -4.46 -6.42
CA HIS A 287 -27.63 -3.12 -5.87
C HIS A 287 -26.20 -2.96 -5.36
N THR A 288 -25.30 -2.57 -6.25
CA THR A 288 -24.17 -1.74 -5.85
C THR A 288 -24.77 -0.38 -5.52
N PRO A 289 -24.90 0.03 -4.24
CA PRO A 289 -25.06 1.45 -3.98
C PRO A 289 -23.79 2.10 -4.54
N THR A 290 -23.97 3.08 -5.41
CA THR A 290 -22.92 4.04 -5.72
C THR A 290 -22.41 4.52 -4.35
N LEU A 291 -21.20 4.11 -3.96
CA LEU A 291 -20.51 4.66 -2.81
C LEU A 291 -20.23 6.12 -3.17
N CYS A 292 -21.21 7.00 -2.94
CA CYS A 292 -20.89 8.25 -2.28
C CYS A 292 -20.09 7.79 -1.06
N LEU A 293 -18.77 7.88 -1.15
CA LEU A 293 -17.86 7.52 -0.07
C LEU A 293 -18.50 8.09 1.20
N ALA A 294 -19.01 7.22 2.07
CA ALA A 294 -19.19 7.54 3.46
C ALA A 294 -17.77 7.65 4.00
N LEU A 295 -17.07 8.71 3.58
CA LEU A 295 -16.28 9.46 4.54
C LEU A 295 -17.24 9.64 5.69
N SER A 296 -16.84 9.20 6.88
CA SER A 296 -17.50 9.63 8.11
C SER A 296 -17.83 11.12 7.94
N PRO A 297 -18.99 11.61 8.44
CA PRO A 297 -19.20 13.05 8.52
C PRO A 297 -17.90 13.68 9.05
N PRO A 298 -17.45 14.85 8.56
CA PRO A 298 -16.25 15.49 9.10
C PRO A 298 -16.45 15.52 10.61
N ASP A 299 -15.74 14.64 11.31
CA ASP A 299 -15.89 14.52 12.75
C ASP A 299 -15.51 15.91 13.27
N GLU A 300 -16.35 16.45 14.13
CA GLU A 300 -16.07 17.71 14.79
C GLU A 300 -14.67 17.58 15.43
N GLU A 301 -13.75 18.44 14.97
CA GLU A 301 -12.35 18.52 15.39
C GLU A 301 -11.41 17.43 14.82
N ASP A 302 -10.99 17.60 13.57
CA ASP A 302 -9.67 17.18 13.05
C ASP A 302 -8.54 17.95 13.79
N GLU A 303 -8.50 17.90 15.12
CA GLU A 303 -7.24 18.04 15.83
C GLU A 303 -6.45 16.79 15.46
N GLU A 304 -5.58 16.92 14.46
CA GLU A 304 -4.63 15.88 14.07
C GLU A 304 -3.79 15.56 15.32
N VAL A 305 -4.22 14.56 16.11
CA VAL A 305 -3.50 14.11 17.29
C VAL A 305 -2.17 13.57 16.81
N THR A 306 -1.15 14.42 16.79
CA THR A 306 0.19 14.07 16.39
C THR A 306 0.77 13.19 17.49
N CYS A 307 0.70 11.87 17.29
CA CYS A 307 1.43 10.93 18.10
C CYS A 307 2.90 11.03 17.68
N ASP A 308 3.74 11.61 18.54
CA ASP A 308 5.20 11.70 18.36
C ASP A 308 5.81 10.31 18.61
N THR A 309 5.61 9.42 17.64
CA THR A 309 6.03 8.03 17.75
C THR A 309 7.24 7.79 16.87
N GLU A 310 8.40 7.60 17.49
CA GLU A 310 9.65 7.32 16.77
C GLU A 310 9.54 5.99 15.98
N PRO A 311 9.66 5.98 14.64
CA PRO A 311 9.39 4.78 13.83
C PRO A 311 10.29 3.56 14.15
N THR A 312 11.53 3.81 14.60
CA THR A 312 12.56 2.78 14.81
C THR A 312 12.16 1.72 15.85
N ARG A 313 11.25 2.04 16.78
CA ARG A 313 10.78 1.12 17.82
C ARG A 313 9.85 0.01 17.30
N PHE A 314 9.37 0.09 16.07
CA PHE A 314 8.39 -0.84 15.49
C PHE A 314 8.97 -1.89 14.54
N VAL A 315 10.29 -1.92 14.36
CA VAL A 315 10.97 -2.82 13.43
C VAL A 315 12.10 -3.57 14.12
N THR A 316 12.35 -4.81 13.71
CA THR A 316 13.61 -5.50 14.00
C THR A 316 14.61 -5.21 12.88
N ASP A 317 15.89 -5.12 13.23
CA ASP A 317 16.98 -4.99 12.25
C ASP A 317 16.83 -3.78 11.30
N PRO A 318 16.90 -2.54 11.83
CA PRO A 318 16.71 -1.32 11.03
C PRO A 318 17.79 -1.09 9.96
N GLU A 319 18.84 -1.91 9.90
CA GLU A 319 19.86 -1.84 8.86
C GLU A 319 19.60 -2.83 7.71
N PHE A 320 18.56 -3.67 7.80
CA PHE A 320 18.07 -4.45 6.69
C PHE A 320 17.45 -3.53 5.64
N ARG A 321 18.16 -3.31 4.53
CA ARG A 321 17.79 -2.38 3.45
C ARG A 321 17.84 -3.05 2.09
N TYR A 322 17.27 -2.37 1.10
CA TYR A 322 17.41 -2.74 -0.29
C TYR A 322 18.88 -2.88 -0.67
N GLN A 323 19.19 -3.92 -1.42
CA GLN A 323 20.49 -4.16 -2.04
C GLN A 323 20.27 -4.49 -3.50
N ASP A 324 21.08 -3.91 -4.38
CA ASP A 324 21.03 -4.24 -5.80
C ASP A 324 21.33 -5.73 -5.99
N PHE A 325 20.67 -6.35 -6.96
CA PHE A 325 21.03 -7.70 -7.42
C PHE A 325 22.48 -7.69 -7.93
N ALA A 326 23.41 -8.19 -7.12
CA ALA A 326 24.79 -8.33 -7.57
C ALA A 326 24.86 -9.42 -8.66
N PRO A 327 25.64 -9.23 -9.74
CA PRO A 327 25.78 -10.25 -10.80
C PRO A 327 26.25 -11.61 -10.28
N GLN A 328 27.02 -11.64 -9.20
CA GLN A 328 27.45 -12.89 -8.54
C GLN A 328 26.33 -13.64 -7.81
N GLU A 329 25.19 -12.98 -7.55
CA GLU A 329 24.01 -13.59 -6.92
C GLU A 329 22.99 -14.10 -7.93
N GLN A 330 23.16 -13.83 -9.24
CA GLN A 330 22.32 -14.39 -10.31
C GLN A 330 22.37 -15.93 -10.38
N ASP A 331 23.47 -16.53 -9.92
CA ASP A 331 23.60 -17.99 -9.77
C ASP A 331 22.99 -18.51 -8.44
N ARG A 332 22.76 -17.65 -7.43
CA ARG A 332 22.17 -18.05 -6.13
C ARG A 332 20.65 -17.86 -6.04
N PHE A 333 20.08 -16.95 -6.83
CA PHE A 333 18.65 -16.68 -6.81
C PHE A 333 18.05 -16.89 -8.20
N GLU A 334 17.08 -17.80 -8.27
CA GLU A 334 16.30 -18.04 -9.47
C GLU A 334 15.53 -16.75 -9.84
N ILE A 335 15.88 -16.19 -11.00
CA ILE A 335 15.23 -15.00 -11.55
C ILE A 335 13.71 -15.25 -11.58
N PHE A 336 12.93 -14.39 -10.92
CA PHE A 336 11.47 -14.47 -11.02
C PHE A 336 11.06 -14.03 -12.41
N ARG A 337 10.60 -14.97 -13.24
CA ARG A 337 9.95 -14.64 -14.51
C ARG A 337 8.47 -14.44 -14.28
N VAL A 338 7.92 -13.34 -14.79
CA VAL A 338 6.49 -13.03 -14.60
C VAL A 338 5.59 -14.14 -15.19
N GLN A 339 6.06 -14.86 -16.20
CA GLN A 339 5.34 -15.98 -16.82
C GLN A 339 5.15 -17.17 -15.88
N ASP A 340 6.03 -17.33 -14.89
CA ASP A 340 5.93 -18.44 -13.93
C ASP A 340 4.88 -18.16 -12.86
N TYR A 341 4.64 -16.88 -12.54
CA TYR A 341 3.64 -16.46 -11.57
C TYR A 341 3.22 -14.99 -11.81
N SER A 342 2.21 -14.78 -12.66
CA SER A 342 1.66 -13.46 -12.98
C SER A 342 0.49 -13.06 -12.05
N TRP A 343 0.16 -11.77 -12.01
CA TRP A 343 -1.04 -11.29 -11.30
C TRP A 343 -2.30 -11.84 -11.96
N GLU A 344 -2.37 -11.77 -13.29
CA GLU A 344 -3.52 -12.14 -14.12
C GLU A 344 -3.87 -13.63 -14.00
N ASP A 345 -2.86 -14.51 -14.03
CA ASP A 345 -3.08 -15.96 -14.05
C ASP A 345 -3.16 -16.55 -12.62
N HIS A 346 -2.46 -15.94 -11.65
CA HIS A 346 -2.28 -16.55 -10.32
C HIS A 346 -2.65 -15.62 -9.18
N GLY A 347 -1.99 -14.45 -9.09
CA GLY A 347 -2.07 -13.56 -7.92
C GLY A 347 -3.50 -13.10 -7.61
N PHE A 348 -4.22 -12.66 -8.64
CA PHE A 348 -5.62 -12.20 -8.55
C PHE A 348 -6.50 -13.28 -7.91
N SER A 349 -6.48 -14.48 -8.47
CA SER A 349 -7.34 -15.59 -8.06
C SER A 349 -7.02 -16.05 -6.65
N LEU A 350 -5.74 -16.12 -6.27
CA LEU A 350 -5.36 -16.50 -4.91
C LEU A 350 -5.79 -15.47 -3.88
N ALA A 351 -5.50 -14.19 -4.15
CA ALA A 351 -5.85 -13.10 -3.26
C ALA A 351 -7.37 -13.07 -3.01
N ASN A 352 -8.17 -13.12 -4.08
CA ASN A 352 -9.63 -13.07 -3.99
C ASN A 352 -10.23 -14.32 -3.34
N ARG A 353 -9.55 -15.48 -3.43
CA ARG A 353 -10.00 -16.71 -2.77
C ARG A 353 -9.78 -16.68 -1.25
N LEU A 354 -8.70 -16.04 -0.80
CA LEU A 354 -8.32 -16.04 0.62
C LEU A 354 -8.77 -14.77 1.36
N TYR A 355 -8.99 -13.68 0.64
CA TYR A 355 -9.58 -12.45 1.14
C TYR A 355 -10.52 -11.92 0.05
N SER A 356 -11.82 -12.20 0.19
CA SER A 356 -12.82 -11.90 -0.84
C SER A 356 -12.75 -10.44 -1.32
N ASP A 357 -13.12 -10.20 -2.57
CA ASP A 357 -13.19 -8.89 -3.23
C ASP A 357 -11.86 -8.10 -3.36
N ILE A 358 -10.81 -8.42 -2.60
CA ILE A 358 -9.54 -7.69 -2.66
C ILE A 358 -8.87 -7.79 -4.02
N GLY A 359 -9.03 -8.93 -4.70
CA GLY A 359 -8.48 -9.14 -6.04
C GLY A 359 -9.06 -8.14 -7.01
N TYR A 360 -10.38 -7.94 -7.00
CA TYR A 360 -11.06 -6.96 -7.85
C TYR A 360 -10.66 -5.52 -7.55
N LEU A 361 -10.53 -5.17 -6.26
CA LEU A 361 -10.14 -3.81 -5.84
C LEU A 361 -8.70 -3.46 -6.26
N LEU A 362 -7.76 -4.38 -6.06
CA LEU A 362 -6.37 -4.19 -6.46
C LEU A 362 -6.22 -4.16 -7.99
N ASP A 363 -6.91 -5.06 -8.68
CA ASP A 363 -6.90 -5.13 -10.14
C ASP A 363 -7.47 -3.86 -10.79
N GLU A 364 -8.54 -3.28 -10.22
CA GLU A 364 -9.06 -1.99 -10.64
C GLU A 364 -8.01 -0.88 -10.52
N ARG A 365 -7.27 -0.81 -9.40
CA ARG A 365 -6.19 0.19 -9.21
C ARG A 365 -5.08 0.03 -10.24
N PHE A 366 -4.60 -1.20 -10.47
CA PHE A 366 -3.57 -1.48 -11.47
C PHE A 366 -4.02 -1.08 -12.88
N ARG A 367 -5.26 -1.39 -13.26
CA ARG A 367 -5.81 -0.99 -14.56
C ARG A 367 -6.00 0.51 -14.69
N LEU A 368 -6.46 1.19 -13.64
CA LEU A 368 -6.70 2.64 -13.69
C LEU A 368 -5.39 3.42 -13.85
N VAL A 369 -4.32 3.06 -13.12
CA VAL A 369 -3.03 3.76 -13.26
C VAL A 369 -2.41 3.53 -14.65
N ASP A 370 -2.60 2.34 -15.23
CA ASP A 370 -2.17 2.04 -16.60
C ASP A 370 -3.09 2.70 -17.64
N ALA A 371 -4.36 2.95 -17.36
CA ALA A 371 -5.25 3.66 -18.29
C ALA A 371 -4.94 5.16 -18.38
N LEU A 372 -4.25 5.75 -17.40
CA LEU A 372 -3.93 7.18 -17.39
C LEU A 372 -3.06 7.58 -18.60
N PRO A 373 -3.35 8.74 -19.24
CA PRO A 373 -2.61 9.21 -20.38
C PRO A 373 -1.18 9.62 -19.99
N SER A 374 -0.20 9.07 -20.68
CA SER A 374 1.21 9.44 -20.49
C SER A 374 1.61 10.52 -21.49
N PRO A 375 2.24 11.63 -21.03
CA PRO A 375 2.65 12.73 -21.91
C PRO A 375 3.71 12.33 -22.93
N ARG A 376 4.44 11.23 -22.68
CA ARG A 376 5.49 10.70 -23.57
C ARG A 376 5.12 9.34 -24.17
N GLY A 377 3.83 8.98 -24.19
CA GLY A 377 3.32 7.75 -24.80
C GLY A 377 3.30 6.53 -23.86
N PRO A 378 2.67 5.42 -24.30
CA PRO A 378 2.48 4.21 -23.50
C PRO A 378 3.79 3.50 -23.14
N ASP A 379 4.80 3.59 -24.01
CA ASP A 379 6.09 2.94 -23.82
C ASP A 379 6.83 3.47 -22.58
N LEU A 380 6.63 4.75 -22.23
CA LEU A 380 7.20 5.32 -21.01
C LEU A 380 6.64 4.65 -19.76
N LYS A 381 5.32 4.42 -19.69
CA LYS A 381 4.67 3.78 -18.54
C LYS A 381 5.21 2.38 -18.34
N ARG A 382 5.26 1.61 -19.44
CA ARG A 382 5.83 0.26 -19.47
C ARG A 382 7.30 0.26 -19.05
N ALA A 383 8.09 1.24 -19.49
CA ALA A 383 9.48 1.35 -19.09
C ALA A 383 9.65 1.64 -17.60
N ILE A 384 8.83 2.51 -17.02
CA ILE A 384 8.83 2.79 -15.57
C ILE A 384 8.45 1.52 -14.79
N TRP A 385 7.32 0.90 -15.16
CA TRP A 385 6.81 -0.31 -14.52
C TRP A 385 7.84 -1.45 -14.53
N ASN A 386 8.35 -1.77 -15.72
CA ASN A 386 9.30 -2.86 -15.91
C ASN A 386 10.67 -2.54 -15.29
N TYR A 387 11.07 -1.28 -15.22
CA TYR A 387 12.28 -0.87 -14.51
C TYR A 387 12.16 -1.15 -13.01
N ILE A 388 11.04 -0.81 -12.38
CA ILE A 388 10.78 -1.05 -10.96
C ILE A 388 10.71 -2.55 -10.68
N HIS A 389 9.93 -3.30 -11.46
CA HIS A 389 9.86 -4.75 -11.35
C HIS A 389 11.24 -5.40 -11.50
N CYS A 390 12.06 -4.94 -12.45
CA CYS A 390 13.43 -5.43 -12.61
C CYS A 390 14.32 -5.11 -11.41
N MET A 391 14.21 -3.92 -10.81
CA MET A 391 14.93 -3.58 -9.58
C MET A 391 14.51 -4.46 -8.40
N LEU A 392 13.26 -4.92 -8.40
CA LEU A 392 12.70 -5.83 -7.39
C LEU A 392 12.82 -7.31 -7.77
N GLY A 393 13.50 -7.64 -8.86
CA GLY A 393 13.84 -9.02 -9.24
C GLY A 393 12.88 -9.75 -10.16
N ILE A 394 11.87 -9.05 -10.70
CA ILE A 394 10.88 -9.58 -11.63
C ILE A 394 11.26 -9.22 -13.06
N ARG A 395 11.34 -10.23 -13.94
CA ARG A 395 11.69 -10.08 -15.35
C ARG A 395 10.55 -10.47 -16.28
N TYR A 396 10.43 -9.69 -17.36
CA TYR A 396 9.51 -9.91 -18.48
C TYR A 396 10.31 -10.39 -19.69
N ASP A 397 10.21 -11.67 -20.03
CA ASP A 397 10.98 -12.28 -21.13
C ASP A 397 10.66 -11.67 -22.52
N ASP A 398 9.46 -11.12 -22.70
CA ASP A 398 8.99 -10.51 -23.95
C ASP A 398 9.30 -8.99 -24.06
N TYR A 399 10.00 -8.42 -23.08
CA TYR A 399 10.30 -7.00 -23.03
C TYR A 399 11.78 -6.68 -23.32
N ASP A 400 12.01 -5.80 -24.30
CA ASP A 400 13.36 -5.25 -24.55
C ASP A 400 13.73 -4.22 -23.47
N TYR A 401 14.51 -4.63 -22.48
CA TYR A 401 15.04 -3.77 -21.43
C TYR A 401 16.00 -2.68 -21.93
N GLY A 402 16.49 -2.76 -23.17
CA GLY A 402 17.16 -1.64 -23.83
C GLY A 402 16.27 -0.40 -23.94
N GLN A 403 14.94 -0.57 -23.99
CA GLN A 403 13.98 0.55 -23.97
C GLN A 403 14.05 1.38 -22.68
N VAL A 404 14.34 0.76 -21.54
CA VAL A 404 14.49 1.48 -20.27
C VAL A 404 15.63 2.49 -20.35
N ASN A 405 16.74 2.13 -21.01
CA ASN A 405 17.88 3.02 -21.24
C ASN A 405 17.60 4.12 -22.26
N ARG A 406 16.71 3.87 -23.21
CA ARG A 406 16.32 4.84 -24.25
C ARG A 406 15.28 5.86 -23.74
N LEU A 407 14.37 5.42 -22.87
CA LEU A 407 13.21 6.22 -22.45
C LEU A 407 13.40 6.93 -21.10
N LEU A 408 14.20 6.34 -20.20
CA LEU A 408 14.43 6.91 -18.87
C LEU A 408 15.85 7.48 -18.76
N GLU A 409 15.90 8.80 -18.64
CA GLU A 409 17.13 9.54 -18.35
C GLU A 409 17.72 9.09 -17.00
N ARG A 410 19.05 9.23 -16.85
CA ARG A 410 19.77 8.77 -15.64
C ARG A 410 19.18 9.33 -14.35
N GLU A 411 18.84 10.62 -14.34
CA GLU A 411 18.31 11.28 -13.15
C GLU A 411 16.92 10.76 -12.77
N VAL A 412 16.10 10.40 -13.76
CA VAL A 412 14.77 9.83 -13.55
C VAL A 412 14.87 8.42 -12.97
N LYS A 413 15.82 7.62 -13.47
CA LYS A 413 16.11 6.30 -12.91
C LYS A 413 16.56 6.40 -11.46
N LEU A 414 17.45 7.34 -11.15
CA LEU A 414 17.87 7.62 -9.78
C LEU A 414 16.68 8.01 -8.91
N TYR A 415 15.83 8.92 -9.37
CA TYR A 415 14.60 9.29 -8.65
C TYR A 415 13.70 8.08 -8.40
N ILE A 416 13.37 7.30 -9.44
CA ILE A 416 12.50 6.12 -9.33
C ILE A 416 13.10 5.15 -8.33
N LYS A 417 14.39 4.84 -8.43
CA LYS A 417 15.11 3.95 -7.50
C LYS A 417 15.10 4.47 -6.06
N THR A 418 15.33 5.77 -5.86
CA THR A 418 15.27 6.38 -4.52
C THR A 418 13.88 6.22 -3.92
N VAL A 419 12.83 6.58 -4.66
CA VAL A 419 11.44 6.54 -4.16
C VAL A 419 10.93 5.11 -3.99
N SER A 420 11.32 4.18 -4.87
CA SER A 420 10.85 2.78 -4.84
C SER A 420 11.67 1.85 -3.96
N CYS A 421 12.91 2.18 -3.59
CA CYS A 421 13.79 1.26 -2.86
C CYS A 421 14.34 1.86 -1.57
N PHE A 422 14.45 3.20 -1.49
CA PHE A 422 14.94 3.91 -0.32
C PHE A 422 14.00 5.08 0.09
N PRO A 423 12.69 4.84 0.27
CA PRO A 423 11.85 5.84 0.89
C PRO A 423 12.29 5.99 2.36
N ASP A 424 13.21 6.90 2.66
CA ASP A 424 13.65 7.22 4.02
C ASP A 424 14.02 8.70 4.05
N ALA A 425 13.18 9.51 4.68
CA ALA A 425 13.39 10.97 4.79
C ALA A 425 14.65 11.34 5.57
N THR A 426 15.15 10.46 6.43
CA THR A 426 16.31 10.76 7.27
C THR A 426 17.64 10.67 6.51
N LYS A 427 17.69 9.88 5.43
CA LYS A 427 18.93 9.54 4.72
C LYS A 427 18.99 10.09 3.30
N ASN A 428 17.86 10.36 2.67
CA ASN A 428 17.81 10.85 1.30
C ASN A 428 17.24 12.27 1.27
N PRO A 429 17.99 13.28 0.78
CA PRO A 429 17.42 14.59 0.56
C PRO A 429 16.21 14.45 -0.37
N PRO A 430 15.15 15.26 -0.19
CA PRO A 430 13.95 15.19 -1.02
C PRO A 430 14.35 15.33 -2.49
N CYS A 431 14.32 14.21 -3.21
CA CYS A 431 14.73 14.18 -4.60
C CYS A 431 13.56 14.74 -5.39
N SER A 432 13.68 15.96 -5.92
CA SER A 432 12.67 16.48 -6.84
C SER A 432 12.77 15.71 -8.15
N LEU A 433 11.64 15.23 -8.68
CA LEU A 433 11.61 14.59 -10.00
C LEU A 433 12.29 15.51 -11.03
N PRO A 434 13.41 15.07 -11.66
CA PRO A 434 14.33 15.94 -12.37
C PRO A 434 13.85 16.33 -13.76
N TRP A 435 12.71 15.78 -14.20
CA TRP A 435 12.09 16.18 -15.45
C TRP A 435 11.62 17.63 -15.39
N THR A 436 12.48 18.52 -15.90
CA THR A 436 12.12 19.91 -16.18
C THR A 436 10.94 19.91 -17.15
N ARG A 437 9.86 20.65 -16.80
CA ARG A 437 8.63 20.84 -17.60
C ARG A 437 7.51 19.80 -17.50
N LEU A 438 7.48 18.93 -16.49
CA LEU A 438 6.26 18.16 -16.23
C LEU A 438 5.19 18.98 -15.51
N LYS A 439 3.94 18.83 -15.97
CA LYS A 439 2.75 19.33 -15.26
C LYS A 439 2.59 18.59 -13.92
N PRO A 440 2.00 19.21 -12.89
CA PRO A 440 1.80 18.57 -11.59
C PRO A 440 1.12 17.19 -11.67
N GLY A 441 0.05 17.05 -12.48
CA GLY A 441 -0.64 15.78 -12.67
C GLY A 441 0.23 14.68 -13.31
N GLU A 442 1.21 15.04 -14.16
CA GLU A 442 2.15 14.07 -14.76
C GLU A 442 3.15 13.57 -13.71
N LYS A 443 3.62 14.45 -12.81
CA LYS A 443 4.46 14.05 -11.68
C LYS A 443 3.75 13.10 -10.75
N VAL A 444 2.48 13.40 -10.43
CA VAL A 444 1.63 12.51 -9.64
C VAL A 444 1.48 11.17 -10.35
N HIS A 445 1.21 11.14 -11.65
CA HIS A 445 1.07 9.88 -12.40
C HIS A 445 2.32 8.99 -12.28
N ILE A 446 3.52 9.56 -12.36
CA ILE A 446 4.76 8.80 -12.19
C ILE A 446 4.87 8.22 -10.78
N ASN A 447 4.51 8.98 -9.75
CA ASN A 447 4.49 8.48 -8.38
C ASN A 447 3.41 7.39 -8.17
N LEU A 448 2.27 7.48 -8.86
CA LEU A 448 1.26 6.43 -8.87
C LEU A 448 1.80 5.14 -9.54
N LEU A 449 2.49 5.26 -10.68
CA LEU A 449 3.16 4.12 -11.31
C LEU A 449 4.20 3.48 -10.39
N ILE A 450 4.97 4.30 -9.65
CA ILE A 450 5.96 3.81 -8.69
C ILE A 450 5.28 3.03 -7.56
N MET A 451 4.24 3.61 -6.97
CA MET A 451 3.47 3.01 -5.89
C MET A 451 2.84 1.68 -6.33
N GLU A 452 2.12 1.67 -7.45
CA GLU A 452 1.38 0.48 -7.91
C GLU A 452 2.30 -0.65 -8.40
N ALA A 453 3.40 -0.33 -9.11
CA ALA A 453 4.37 -1.34 -9.53
C ALA A 453 5.06 -1.99 -8.33
N ARG A 454 5.41 -1.20 -7.29
CA ARG A 454 5.95 -1.75 -6.05
C ARG A 454 4.94 -2.65 -5.33
N LEU A 455 3.70 -2.18 -5.18
CA LEU A 455 2.62 -2.94 -4.57
C LEU A 455 2.43 -4.30 -5.26
N GLN A 456 2.35 -4.31 -6.59
CA GLN A 456 2.18 -5.54 -7.35
C GLN A 456 3.37 -6.49 -7.16
N ALA A 457 4.61 -5.99 -7.22
CA ALA A 457 5.80 -6.83 -7.04
C ALA A 457 5.82 -7.51 -5.66
N GLU A 458 5.61 -6.76 -4.58
CA GLU A 458 5.58 -7.31 -3.21
C GLU A 458 4.47 -8.36 -3.05
N LEU A 459 3.28 -8.10 -3.59
CA LEU A 459 2.16 -9.05 -3.59
C LEU A 459 2.50 -10.33 -4.36
N LEU A 460 3.13 -10.23 -5.54
CA LEU A 460 3.49 -11.42 -6.33
C LEU A 460 4.46 -12.32 -5.57
N TYR A 461 5.46 -11.77 -4.90
CA TYR A 461 6.38 -12.56 -4.08
C TYR A 461 5.68 -13.22 -2.89
N ALA A 462 4.84 -12.48 -2.17
CA ALA A 462 4.07 -13.01 -1.04
C ALA A 462 3.11 -14.13 -1.47
N LEU A 463 2.29 -13.87 -2.50
CA LEU A 463 1.29 -14.80 -3.00
C LEU A 463 1.91 -16.05 -3.64
N ARG A 464 3.05 -15.91 -4.32
CA ARG A 464 3.83 -17.05 -4.82
C ARG A 464 4.31 -17.94 -3.68
N ALA A 465 4.87 -17.37 -2.62
CA ALA A 465 5.32 -18.13 -1.45
C ALA A 465 4.15 -18.83 -0.73
N ILE A 466 3.00 -18.16 -0.61
CA ILE A 466 1.77 -18.78 -0.08
C ILE A 466 1.31 -19.93 -0.97
N THR A 467 1.33 -19.76 -2.29
CA THR A 467 0.96 -20.82 -3.25
C THR A 467 1.87 -22.03 -3.09
N GLN A 468 3.18 -21.82 -3.02
CA GLN A 468 4.16 -22.89 -2.83
C GLN A 468 3.94 -23.63 -1.51
N TYR A 469 3.66 -22.91 -0.41
CA TYR A 469 3.31 -23.51 0.88
C TYR A 469 2.02 -24.34 0.83
N MET A 470 1.02 -23.92 0.06
CA MET A 470 -0.25 -24.66 -0.04
C MET A 470 -0.14 -25.96 -0.86
N ILE A 471 0.91 -26.08 -1.67
CA ILE A 471 1.14 -27.24 -2.56
C ILE A 471 2.20 -28.19 -1.98
N SER A 472 3.09 -27.68 -1.10
CA SER A 472 4.03 -28.48 -0.31
C SER A 472 3.34 -29.26 0.80
#